data_AF-A0A7S2MW83-F1
#
_entry.id   AF-A0A7S2MW83-F1
#
_cell.length_a   1.000
_cell.length_b   1.000
_cell.length_c   1.000
_cell.angle_alpha   90.00
_cell.angle_beta   90.00
_cell.angle_gamma   90.00
#
_symmetry.space_group_name_H-M   'P 1'
#
loop_
_entity.id
_entity.type
_entity.pdbx_description
1 polymer ?
#
loop_
_entity_poly.entity_id
_entity_poly.type
_entity_poly.pdbx_seq_one_letter_code
_entity_poly.pdbx_strand_id
1 'polypeptide(L)'
;LEMCREACVPHSCCFGNEMETNCGDDPAKECQTYSACINLHDFEGSVAEVESATSDEIQEVIMACDTANLDKFGSSQCKHHCDKRACCFADHTQHSCYDEEKSWCDE
;
A
#
# COMPACT_ATOMS: atom_id res chain seq x y z
N LEU A 1 -10.53 0.49 4.28
CA LEU A 1 -9.80 0.76 3.00
C LEU A 1 -10.76 0.91 1.82
N GLU A 2 -11.80 0.07 1.72
CA GLU A 2 -12.79 0.08 0.64
C GLU A 2 -13.50 1.44 0.45
N MET A 3 -13.93 2.10 1.53
CA MET A 3 -14.55 3.43 1.45
C MET A 3 -13.63 4.51 0.85
N CYS A 4 -12.31 4.40 1.08
CA CYS A 4 -11.34 5.31 0.48
C CYS A 4 -11.22 5.03 -1.03
N ARG A 5 -11.25 3.75 -1.42
CA ARG A 5 -11.26 3.35 -2.83
C ARG A 5 -12.51 3.86 -3.52
N GLU A 6 -13.69 3.62 -2.96
CA GLU A 6 -14.96 4.11 -3.49
C GLU A 6 -14.99 5.63 -3.68
N ALA A 7 -14.46 6.39 -2.72
CA ALA A 7 -14.35 7.85 -2.81
C ALA A 7 -13.38 8.30 -3.92
N CYS A 8 -12.35 7.50 -4.21
CA CYS A 8 -11.32 7.83 -5.19
C CYS A 8 -11.63 7.31 -6.61
N VAL A 9 -12.49 6.31 -6.79
CA VAL A 9 -12.88 5.74 -8.10
C VAL A 9 -13.32 6.82 -9.11
N PRO A 10 -14.18 7.80 -8.75
CA PRO A 10 -14.59 8.86 -9.67
C PRO A 10 -13.44 9.78 -10.13
N HIS A 11 -12.35 9.81 -9.37
CA HIS A 11 -11.16 10.64 -9.60
C HIS A 11 -9.97 9.82 -10.14
N SER A 12 -10.18 8.57 -10.53
CA SER A 12 -9.18 7.71 -11.20
C SER A 12 -8.49 8.39 -12.38
N CYS A 13 -9.25 9.12 -13.19
CA CYS A 13 -8.74 9.82 -14.36
C CYS A 13 -7.67 10.87 -14.03
N CYS A 14 -7.63 11.38 -12.79
CA CYS A 14 -6.64 12.37 -12.38
C CYS A 14 -5.21 11.83 -12.40
N PHE A 15 -5.06 10.51 -12.29
CA PHE A 15 -3.78 9.81 -12.12
C PHE A 15 -3.47 8.86 -13.29
N GLY A 16 -4.32 8.84 -14.33
CA GLY A 16 -4.10 8.01 -15.51
C GLY A 16 -2.91 8.49 -16.35
N ASN A 17 -2.12 7.56 -16.88
CA ASN A 17 -0.95 7.88 -17.71
C ASN A 17 -1.29 8.15 -19.19
N GLU A 18 -2.52 7.86 -19.63
CA GLU A 18 -2.93 8.08 -21.01
C GLU A 18 -3.52 9.48 -21.20
N MET A 19 -2.94 10.27 -22.13
CA MET A 19 -3.35 11.65 -22.38
C MET A 19 -4.83 11.81 -22.79
N GLU A 20 -5.45 10.77 -23.38
CA GLU A 20 -6.86 10.83 -23.79
C GLU A 20 -7.85 10.59 -22.64
N THR A 21 -7.40 9.96 -21.55
CA THR A 21 -8.23 9.64 -20.38
C THR A 21 -7.79 10.38 -19.12
N ASN A 22 -6.62 11.02 -19.13
CA ASN A 22 -6.15 11.87 -18.06
C ASN A 22 -7.00 13.12 -17.95
N CYS A 23 -7.50 13.39 -16.74
CA CYS A 23 -8.34 14.54 -16.44
C CYS A 23 -7.67 15.51 -15.46
N GLY A 24 -6.35 15.42 -15.28
CA GLY A 24 -5.57 16.17 -14.29
C GLY A 24 -5.66 17.69 -14.47
N ASP A 25 -5.82 18.14 -15.71
CA ASP A 25 -5.95 19.56 -16.05
C ASP A 25 -7.40 20.07 -16.04
N ASP A 26 -8.40 19.20 -15.79
CA ASP A 26 -9.81 19.60 -15.72
C ASP A 26 -10.15 20.15 -14.32
N PRO A 27 -10.40 21.47 -14.16
CA PRO A 27 -10.72 22.06 -12.88
C PRO A 27 -12.05 21.54 -12.31
N ALA A 28 -12.97 21.02 -13.14
CA ALA A 28 -14.22 20.42 -12.68
C ALA A 28 -14.02 19.05 -12.02
N LYS A 29 -12.83 18.45 -12.13
CA LYS A 29 -12.48 17.16 -11.53
C LYS A 29 -11.80 17.29 -10.18
N GLU A 30 -11.44 18.50 -9.76
CA GLU A 30 -10.87 18.78 -8.43
C GLU A 30 -9.71 17.84 -8.03
N CYS A 31 -8.87 17.44 -8.99
CA CYS A 31 -7.84 16.42 -8.81
C CYS A 31 -6.86 16.71 -7.66
N GLN A 32 -6.61 17.99 -7.36
CA GLN A 32 -5.76 18.40 -6.25
C GLN A 32 -6.34 17.99 -4.89
N THR A 33 -7.65 18.10 -4.71
CA THR A 33 -8.38 17.72 -3.48
C THR A 33 -8.29 16.22 -3.22
N TYR A 34 -8.19 15.42 -4.29
CA TYR A 34 -8.12 13.96 -4.25
C TYR A 34 -6.70 13.42 -4.46
N SER A 35 -5.67 14.28 -4.39
CA SER A 35 -4.26 13.89 -4.62
C SER A 35 -3.77 12.73 -3.74
N ALA A 36 -4.36 12.54 -2.56
CA ALA A 36 -4.06 11.41 -1.67
C ALA A 36 -4.43 10.04 -2.28
N CYS A 37 -5.35 9.99 -3.24
CA CYS A 37 -5.79 8.78 -3.93
C CYS A 37 -4.67 8.12 -4.74
N ILE A 38 -3.59 8.84 -5.09
CA ILE A 38 -2.40 8.27 -5.75
C ILE A 38 -1.72 7.17 -4.92
N ASN A 39 -1.94 7.17 -3.60
CA ASN A 39 -1.37 6.17 -2.70
C ASN A 39 -2.20 4.88 -2.63
N LEU A 40 -3.38 4.84 -3.28
CA LEU A 40 -4.19 3.64 -3.37
C LEU A 40 -3.68 2.79 -4.54
N HIS A 41 -3.36 1.53 -4.24
CA HIS A 41 -2.73 0.57 -5.16
C HIS A 41 -3.60 0.16 -6.38
N ASP A 42 -4.85 0.64 -6.50
CA ASP A 42 -5.86 0.11 -7.42
C ASP A 42 -6.38 1.11 -8.45
N PHE A 43 -5.63 2.19 -8.69
CA PHE A 43 -5.82 2.93 -9.92
C PHE A 43 -5.17 2.15 -11.06
N GLU A 44 -5.87 1.13 -11.54
CA GLU A 44 -5.37 0.29 -12.61
C GLU A 44 -5.24 1.06 -13.93
N GLY A 45 -4.02 1.54 -14.14
CA GLY A 45 -3.21 1.04 -15.25
C GLY A 45 -2.15 0.05 -14.76
N SER A 46 -2.49 -0.92 -13.90
CA SER A 46 -1.77 -2.18 -13.68
C SER A 46 -2.40 -2.97 -12.56
N VAL A 47 -2.89 -4.16 -12.91
CA VAL A 47 -2.90 -5.34 -12.04
C VAL A 47 -1.49 -5.54 -11.52
N ALA A 48 -1.22 -5.10 -10.29
CA ALA A 48 -0.24 -5.80 -9.47
C ALA A 48 -0.99 -7.03 -8.94
N GLU A 49 -0.77 -8.16 -9.61
CA GLU A 49 -1.05 -9.47 -9.05
C GLU A 49 -0.57 -9.51 -7.60
N VAL A 50 -1.34 -10.15 -6.73
CA VAL A 50 -0.89 -10.50 -5.38
C VAL A 50 0.29 -11.45 -5.55
N GLU A 51 1.49 -10.90 -5.71
CA GLU A 51 2.72 -11.69 -5.76
C GLU A 51 2.93 -12.26 -4.36
N SER A 52 2.68 -13.55 -4.25
CA SER A 52 3.09 -14.38 -3.13
C SER A 52 4.59 -14.12 -2.87
N ALA A 53 4.93 -13.75 -1.64
CA ALA A 53 6.30 -13.39 -1.27
C ALA A 53 7.27 -14.46 -1.74
N THR A 54 8.29 -14.05 -2.50
CA THR A 54 9.29 -14.99 -2.99
C THR A 54 10.13 -15.54 -1.82
N SER A 55 10.71 -16.72 -1.99
CA SER A 55 11.60 -17.31 -0.97
C SER A 55 12.77 -16.38 -0.60
N ASP A 56 13.18 -15.52 -1.53
CA ASP A 56 14.28 -14.58 -1.33
C ASP A 56 13.84 -13.39 -0.45
N GLU A 57 12.64 -12.84 -0.69
CA GLU A 57 12.07 -11.78 0.15
C GLU A 57 11.85 -12.24 1.59
N ILE A 58 11.41 -13.47 1.80
CA ILE A 58 11.25 -14.05 3.15
C ILE A 58 12.62 -14.14 3.84
N GLN A 59 13.67 -14.55 3.13
CA GLN A 59 15.01 -14.62 3.71
C GLN A 59 15.58 -13.24 4.04
N GLU A 60 15.32 -12.21 3.23
CA GLU A 60 15.72 -10.84 3.52
C GLU A 60 15.09 -10.33 4.83
N VAL A 61 13.80 -10.59 5.04
CA VAL A 61 13.11 -10.23 6.29
C VAL A 61 13.74 -10.96 7.47
N ILE A 62 13.94 -12.28 7.36
CA ILE A 62 14.55 -13.09 8.43
C ILE A 62 15.95 -12.56 8.78
N MET A 63 16.79 -12.30 7.78
CA MET A 63 18.15 -11.80 8.02
C MET A 63 18.17 -10.39 8.60
N ALA A 64 17.30 -9.50 8.11
CA ALA A 64 17.21 -8.12 8.58
C ALA A 64 16.67 -8.04 10.01
N CYS A 65 15.69 -8.87 10.34
CA CYS A 65 15.02 -8.90 11.65
C CYS A 65 15.66 -9.87 12.65
N ASP A 66 16.71 -10.61 12.27
CA ASP A 66 17.44 -11.46 13.20
C ASP A 66 18.03 -10.61 14.34
N THR A 67 17.80 -11.04 15.58
CA THR A 67 18.28 -10.36 16.79
C THR A 67 19.80 -10.16 16.83
N ALA A 68 20.56 -10.99 16.11
CA ALA A 68 22.01 -10.86 15.95
C ALA A 68 22.44 -9.71 15.02
N ASN A 69 21.51 -9.15 14.23
CA ASN A 69 21.79 -8.13 13.21
C ASN A 69 21.09 -6.76 13.50
N LEU A 70 20.32 -6.64 14.58
CA LEU A 70 19.52 -5.45 14.92
C LEU A 70 20.34 -4.23 15.40
N ASP A 71 21.64 -4.40 15.61
CA ASP A 71 22.54 -3.53 16.33
C ASP A 71 22.87 -2.19 15.63
N LYS A 72 22.57 -2.02 14.33
CA LYS A 72 22.54 -0.69 13.67
C LYS A 72 21.85 -0.63 12.30
N PHE A 73 22.08 -1.63 11.44
CA PHE A 73 21.52 -1.67 10.08
C PHE A 73 20.30 -2.59 9.99
N GLY A 74 20.33 -3.72 10.69
CA GLY A 74 19.20 -4.66 10.70
C GLY A 74 17.93 -4.05 11.28
N SER A 75 18.00 -3.16 12.27
CA SER A 75 16.77 -2.52 12.79
C SER A 75 16.10 -1.60 11.76
N SER A 76 16.86 -0.85 10.97
CA SER A 76 16.31 0.01 9.92
C SER A 76 15.77 -0.81 8.75
N GLN A 77 16.47 -1.87 8.35
CA GLN A 77 16.02 -2.74 7.27
C GLN A 77 14.80 -3.57 7.69
N CYS A 78 14.85 -4.17 8.88
CA CYS A 78 13.72 -4.87 9.46
C CYS A 78 12.49 -3.97 9.54
N LYS A 79 12.67 -2.74 10.05
CA LYS A 79 11.58 -1.75 10.08
C LYS A 79 11.04 -1.46 8.68
N HIS A 80 11.90 -1.24 7.69
CA HIS A 80 11.48 -1.00 6.32
C HIS A 80 10.63 -2.15 5.75
N HIS A 81 10.99 -3.40 6.03
CA HIS A 81 10.19 -4.55 5.63
C HIS A 81 8.88 -4.65 6.44
N CYS A 82 8.91 -4.39 7.74
CA CYS A 82 7.73 -4.39 8.61
C CYS A 82 6.74 -3.25 8.29
N ASP A 83 7.22 -2.11 7.79
CA ASP A 83 6.39 -0.93 7.47
C ASP A 83 5.30 -1.27 6.44
N LYS A 84 5.58 -2.20 5.51
CA LYS A 84 4.59 -2.71 4.55
C LYS A 84 3.35 -3.31 5.23
N ARG A 85 3.53 -3.92 6.41
CA ARG A 85 2.47 -4.57 7.20
C ARG A 85 2.16 -3.85 8.52
N ALA A 86 2.71 -2.65 8.73
CA ALA A 86 2.52 -1.93 9.98
C ALA A 86 1.03 -1.67 10.29
N CYS A 87 0.17 -1.56 9.27
CA CYS A 87 -1.26 -1.39 9.48
C CYS A 87 -1.97 -2.60 10.12
N CYS A 88 -1.42 -3.81 10.01
CA CYS A 88 -1.95 -5.00 10.67
C CYS A 88 -1.85 -4.92 12.19
N PHE A 89 -0.96 -4.08 12.71
CA PHE A 89 -0.63 -3.97 14.14
C PHE A 89 -1.08 -2.64 14.76
N ALA A 90 -1.77 -1.79 13.99
CA ALA A 90 -2.39 -0.58 14.53
C ALA A 90 -3.58 -0.96 15.45
N ASP A 91 -3.94 -0.06 16.37
CA ASP A 91 -5.03 -0.31 17.35
C ASP A 91 -6.27 -0.91 16.67
N HIS A 92 -6.68 -2.09 17.14
CA HIS A 92 -7.76 -2.89 16.56
C HIS A 92 -9.13 -2.24 16.86
N THR A 93 -9.48 -1.24 16.07
CA THR A 93 -10.85 -0.73 15.96
C THR A 93 -11.64 -1.58 14.97
N GLN A 94 -12.97 -1.63 15.08
CA GLN A 94 -13.79 -2.10 13.95
C GLN A 94 -13.36 -1.35 12.69
N HIS A 95 -13.04 -2.09 11.61
CA HIS A 95 -12.42 -1.59 10.37
C HIS A 95 -10.90 -1.35 10.42
N SER A 96 -10.18 -2.04 11.30
CA SER A 96 -8.73 -2.08 11.23
C SER A 96 -8.25 -2.80 9.96
N CYS A 97 -7.04 -2.49 9.49
CA CYS A 97 -6.42 -3.20 8.36
C CYS A 97 -6.32 -4.72 8.63
N TYR A 98 -6.17 -5.12 9.89
CA TYR A 98 -6.25 -6.52 10.29
C TYR A 98 -7.64 -7.16 10.11
N ASP A 99 -8.72 -6.42 10.41
CA ASP A 99 -10.08 -6.94 10.25
C ASP A 99 -10.50 -7.03 8.78
N GLU A 100 -10.03 -6.10 7.95
CA GLU A 100 -10.35 -6.04 6.53
C GLU A 100 -9.51 -7.03 5.70
N GLU A 101 -8.22 -7.21 6.02
CA GLU A 101 -7.25 -8.00 5.25
C GLU A 101 -6.62 -9.12 6.10
N LYS A 102 -7.45 -9.81 6.89
CA LYS A 102 -7.00 -10.79 7.88
C LYS A 102 -6.08 -11.87 7.32
N SER A 103 -6.45 -12.47 6.19
CA SER A 103 -5.66 -13.54 5.57
C SER A 103 -4.27 -13.07 5.16
N TRP A 104 -4.15 -11.84 4.66
CA TRP A 104 -2.87 -11.25 4.27
C TRP A 104 -2.03 -10.83 5.49
N CYS A 105 -2.66 -10.37 6.57
CA CYS A 105 -1.97 -10.07 7.82
C CYS A 105 -1.48 -11.34 8.55
N ASP A 106 -2.19 -12.46 8.42
CA ASP A 106 -1.88 -13.74 9.07
C ASP A 106 -0.89 -14.63 8.27
N GLU A 107 -0.58 -14.30 7.00
CA GLU A 107 0.43 -14.96 6.16
C GLU A 107 1.87 -14.78 6.66
#